data_AF-A0A0C7NHF7-F1
#
_entry.id   AF-A0A0C7NHF7-F1
#
_cell.length_a   1.000
_cell.length_b   1.000
_cell.length_c   1.000
_cell.angle_alpha   90.00
_cell.angle_beta   90.00
_cell.angle_gamma   90.00
#
_symmetry.space_group_name_H-M   'P 1'
#
loop_
_entity.id
_entity.type
_entity.pdbx_description
1 polymer ?
#
loop_
_entity_poly.entity_id
_entity_poly.type
_entity_poly.pdbx_seq_one_letter_code
_entity_poly.pdbx_strand_id
1 'polypeptide(L)'
;MKPVQKPLKDATFMSTIRWKLVNALMCDYTYGYITKSKRVSLGLEKTHYNDAFCIAGGINQQRIEPIYFEQIRRNNRSLEKFYDAKYVDIRDKSIKTGQELFCGRRTRNKNLNEENLHKYRGAKKSKGRRNIRKQRYAYQPKDIVTFESKKYSVQGVQNKGKYIKLMEMSKPVKTDLVKPYMFRKGFSMF
;
A
#
# COMPACT_ATOMS: atom_id res chain seq x y z
N MET A 1 -3.12 -13.56 37.27
CA MET A 1 -2.39 -13.62 35.97
C MET A 1 -1.34 -12.52 35.95
N LYS A 2 -0.07 -12.85 35.70
CA LYS A 2 0.95 -11.81 35.47
C LYS A 2 0.74 -11.22 34.07
N PRO A 3 0.72 -9.89 33.89
CA PRO A 3 0.54 -9.29 32.57
C PRO A 3 1.74 -9.64 31.68
N VAL A 4 1.46 -10.25 30.53
CA VAL A 4 2.48 -10.52 29.51
C VAL A 4 2.79 -9.22 28.80
N GLN A 5 3.98 -8.65 29.04
CA GLN A 5 4.42 -7.45 28.35
C GLN A 5 4.74 -7.76 26.88
N LYS A 6 4.19 -6.95 25.97
CA LYS A 6 4.52 -7.05 24.55
C LYS A 6 5.98 -6.61 24.32
N PRO A 7 6.72 -7.25 23.40
CA PRO A 7 8.09 -6.85 23.11
C PRO A 7 8.13 -5.46 22.49
N LEU A 8 8.94 -4.56 23.06
CA LEU A 8 9.03 -3.14 22.68
C LEU A 8 9.93 -2.88 21.45
N LYS A 9 9.89 -3.77 20.45
CA LYS A 9 10.81 -3.74 19.30
C LYS A 9 10.80 -2.39 18.57
N ASP A 10 9.61 -1.84 18.36
CA ASP A 10 9.43 -0.58 17.63
C ASP A 10 10.00 0.62 18.42
N ALA A 11 9.78 0.65 19.74
CA ALA A 11 10.30 1.71 20.60
C ALA A 11 11.83 1.67 20.69
N THR A 12 12.41 0.47 20.78
CA THR A 12 13.86 0.27 20.73
C THR A 12 14.42 0.75 19.40
N PHE A 13 13.82 0.36 18.28
CA PHE A 13 14.25 0.80 16.95
C PHE A 13 14.26 2.32 16.82
N MET A 14 13.17 3.00 17.21
CA MET A 14 13.09 4.47 17.18
C MET A 14 14.15 5.14 18.06
N SER A 15 14.40 4.58 19.25
CA SER A 15 15.43 5.07 20.15
C SER A 15 16.84 4.92 19.56
N THR A 16 17.10 3.80 18.89
CA THR A 16 18.38 3.53 18.24
C THR A 16 18.61 4.47 17.05
N ILE A 17 17.58 4.71 16.23
CA ILE A 17 17.65 5.65 15.11
C ILE A 17 17.89 7.08 15.62
N ARG A 18 17.16 7.50 16.66
CA ARG A 18 17.35 8.84 17.25
C ARG A 18 18.81 9.08 17.61
N TRP A 19 19.43 8.18 18.36
CA TRP A 19 20.83 8.33 18.76
C TRP A 19 21.79 8.32 17.57
N LYS A 20 21.54 7.47 16.57
CA LYS A 20 22.32 7.50 15.32
C LYS A 20 22.25 8.86 14.62
N LEU A 21 21.05 9.46 14.52
CA LEU A 21 20.86 10.76 13.89
C LEU A 21 21.49 11.89 14.69
N VAL A 22 21.29 11.91 16.01
CA VAL A 22 21.88 12.90 16.92
C VAL A 22 23.40 12.89 16.81
N ASN A 23 24.01 11.71 16.85
CA ASN A 23 25.46 11.59 16.79
C ASN A 23 26.01 11.95 15.40
N ALA A 24 25.29 11.60 14.32
CA ALA A 24 25.72 11.89 12.95
C ALA A 24 25.57 13.37 12.58
N LEU A 25 24.52 14.05 13.07
CA LEU A 25 24.21 15.44 12.74
C LEU A 25 24.69 16.43 13.80
N MET A 26 25.20 15.95 14.95
CA MET A 26 25.61 16.77 16.09
C MET A 26 24.53 17.77 16.52
N CYS A 27 23.28 17.32 16.61
CA CYS A 27 22.13 18.17 16.91
C CYS A 27 21.46 17.79 18.23
N ASP A 28 20.78 18.77 18.83
CA ASP A 28 19.93 18.50 19.99
C ASP A 28 18.75 17.61 19.62
N TYR A 29 18.25 16.87 20.61
CA TYR A 29 17.02 16.09 20.49
C TYR A 29 15.96 16.61 21.44
N THR A 30 14.71 16.25 21.16
CA THR A 30 13.57 16.61 22.00
C THR A 30 12.63 15.42 22.16
N TYR A 31 11.67 15.54 23.08
CA TYR A 31 10.68 14.52 23.35
C TYR A 31 9.29 14.96 22.91
N GLY A 32 8.49 14.01 22.45
CA GLY A 32 7.14 14.29 21.93
C GLY A 32 6.17 14.90 22.94
N TYR A 33 6.40 14.73 24.25
CA TYR A 33 5.55 15.37 25.26
C TYR A 33 5.81 16.89 25.35
N ILE A 34 7.05 17.33 25.14
CA ILE A 34 7.45 18.74 25.13
C ILE A 34 6.80 19.44 23.93
N THR A 35 6.93 18.83 22.74
CA THR A 35 6.33 19.36 21.51
C THR A 35 4.82 19.40 21.61
N LYS A 36 4.18 18.35 22.16
CA LYS A 36 2.74 18.31 22.41
C LYS A 36 2.29 19.45 23.32
N SER A 37 3.02 19.73 24.41
CA SER A 37 2.67 20.81 25.34
C SER A 37 2.69 22.18 24.66
N LYS A 38 3.79 22.51 23.96
CA LYS A 38 3.92 23.75 23.19
C LYS A 38 2.86 23.88 22.09
N ARG A 39 2.55 22.78 21.42
CA ARG A 39 1.53 22.75 20.37
C ARG A 39 0.14 23.07 20.93
N VAL A 40 -0.20 22.54 22.11
CA VAL A 40 -1.48 22.82 22.78
C VAL A 40 -1.54 24.27 23.27
N SER A 41 -0.47 24.81 23.85
CA SER A 41 -0.44 26.23 24.26
C SER A 41 -0.62 27.19 23.09
N LEU A 42 -0.16 26.81 21.89
CA LEU A 42 -0.32 27.59 20.66
C LEU A 42 -1.64 27.29 19.91
N GLY A 43 -2.51 26.40 20.42
CA GLY A 43 -3.77 26.05 19.77
C GLY A 43 -3.60 25.34 18.42
N LEU A 44 -2.47 24.67 18.18
CA LEU A 44 -2.14 24.07 16.89
C LEU A 44 -2.59 22.61 16.78
N GLU A 45 -3.07 22.22 15.59
CA GLU A 45 -3.39 20.83 15.29
C GLU A 45 -2.14 19.95 15.14
N LYS A 46 -2.30 18.65 15.41
CA LYS A 46 -1.21 17.67 15.33
C LYS A 46 -0.85 17.38 13.86
N THR A 47 0.22 18.00 13.38
CA THR A 47 0.80 17.76 12.06
C THR A 47 2.33 17.78 12.15
N HIS A 48 3.01 17.13 11.21
CA HIS A 48 4.49 17.07 11.20
C HIS A 48 5.16 18.44 11.10
N TYR A 49 4.58 19.36 10.30
CA TYR A 49 5.14 20.71 10.12
C TYR A 49 4.87 21.60 11.34
N ASN A 50 3.72 21.47 12.02
CA ASN A 50 3.47 22.20 13.27
C ASN A 50 4.36 21.69 14.40
N ASP A 51 4.60 20.38 14.47
CA ASP A 51 5.56 19.81 15.42
C ASP A 51 6.97 20.38 15.15
N ALA A 52 7.42 20.44 13.89
CA ALA A 52 8.69 21.06 13.52
C ALA A 52 8.76 22.55 13.90
N PHE A 53 7.68 23.32 13.67
CA PHE A 53 7.56 24.72 14.08
C PHE A 53 7.73 24.89 15.60
N CYS A 54 7.07 24.04 16.40
CA CYS A 54 7.19 24.06 17.86
C CYS A 54 8.60 23.68 18.34
N ILE A 55 9.26 22.74 17.64
CA ILE A 55 10.64 22.32 17.94
C ILE A 55 11.62 23.46 17.66
N ALA A 56 11.43 24.18 16.56
CA ALA A 56 12.24 25.35 16.19
C ALA A 56 12.02 26.57 17.11
N GLY A 57 11.09 26.50 18.08
CA GLY A 57 10.79 27.62 18.97
C GLY A 57 9.82 28.65 18.39
N GLY A 58 9.03 28.28 17.37
CA GLY A 58 8.02 29.13 16.79
C GLY A 58 6.88 29.48 17.77
N ILE A 59 6.36 30.70 17.66
CA ILE A 59 5.29 31.26 18.48
C ILE A 59 4.21 31.85 17.55
N ASN A 60 4.40 33.10 17.08
CA ASN A 60 3.40 33.85 16.29
C ASN A 60 3.87 34.18 14.85
N GLN A 61 4.96 33.58 14.39
CA GLN A 61 5.47 33.82 13.04
C GLN A 61 4.46 33.33 11.98
N GLN A 62 4.43 34.03 10.84
CA GLN A 62 3.63 33.62 9.70
C GLN A 62 4.08 32.24 9.22
N ARG A 63 3.13 31.31 9.09
CA ARG A 63 3.37 29.95 8.61
C ARG A 63 3.16 29.89 7.10
N ILE A 64 4.05 29.17 6.43
CA ILE A 64 3.93 28.89 5.00
C ILE A 64 3.00 27.70 4.80
N GLU A 65 2.30 27.66 3.67
CA GLU A 65 1.47 26.53 3.29
C GLU A 65 2.33 25.25 3.14
N PRO A 66 1.92 24.13 3.77
CA PRO A 66 2.67 22.89 3.69
C PRO A 66 2.55 22.25 2.30
N ILE A 67 3.68 21.75 1.78
CA ILE A 67 3.70 20.95 0.57
C ILE A 67 3.53 19.47 0.93
N TYR A 68 2.58 18.80 0.30
CA TYR A 68 2.31 17.39 0.53
C TYR A 68 3.01 16.51 -0.49
N PHE A 69 3.79 15.55 0.00
CA PHE A 69 4.43 14.53 -0.81
C PHE A 69 3.80 13.16 -0.55
N GLU A 70 3.55 12.42 -1.62
CA GLU A 70 3.17 11.00 -1.55
C GLU A 70 4.33 10.13 -2.03
N GLN A 71 4.73 9.17 -1.20
CA GLN A 71 5.69 8.14 -1.60
C GLN A 71 4.96 6.91 -2.15
N ILE A 72 4.90 6.80 -3.47
CA ILE A 72 4.27 5.69 -4.19
C ILE A 72 5.35 4.66 -4.58
N ARG A 73 5.10 3.39 -4.26
CA ARG A 73 6.00 2.28 -4.68
C ARG A 73 6.16 2.27 -6.19
N ARG A 74 7.43 2.29 -6.65
CA ARG A 74 7.78 2.23 -8.07
C ARG A 74 7.44 0.89 -8.71
N ASN A 75 7.60 -0.21 -7.96
CA ASN A 75 7.45 -1.59 -8.43
C ASN A 75 6.59 -2.41 -7.46
N ASN A 76 5.96 -3.45 -8.00
CA ASN A 76 5.31 -4.48 -7.19
C ASN A 76 6.35 -5.41 -6.56
N ARG A 77 6.04 -5.95 -5.37
CA ARG A 77 6.91 -6.91 -4.65
C ARG A 77 6.96 -8.31 -5.28
N SER A 78 6.03 -8.62 -6.19
CA SER A 78 6.01 -9.86 -6.96
C SER A 78 5.62 -9.56 -8.42
N LEU A 79 6.31 -10.22 -9.35
CA LEU A 79 6.03 -10.19 -10.78
C LEU A 79 5.10 -11.32 -11.22
N GLU A 80 4.94 -12.35 -10.40
CA GLU A 80 4.10 -13.52 -10.68
C GLU A 80 2.78 -13.42 -9.93
N LYS A 81 1.69 -13.70 -10.64
CA LYS A 81 0.38 -13.95 -10.05
C LYS A 81 -0.03 -15.39 -10.33
N PHE A 82 -0.22 -16.17 -9.26
CA PHE A 82 -0.80 -17.49 -9.35
C PHE A 82 -2.33 -17.39 -9.26
N TYR A 83 -3.00 -18.05 -10.20
CA TYR A 83 -4.44 -18.28 -10.16
C TYR A 83 -4.65 -19.76 -9.98
N ASP A 84 -5.37 -20.11 -8.92
CA ASP A 84 -5.59 -21.50 -8.59
C ASP A 84 -6.55 -22.19 -9.58
N ALA A 85 -6.48 -23.51 -9.63
CA ALA A 85 -7.45 -24.33 -10.34
C ALA A 85 -8.84 -24.18 -9.69
N LYS A 86 -9.88 -24.29 -10.51
CA LYS A 86 -11.27 -24.28 -10.05
C LYS A 86 -11.92 -25.63 -10.28
N TYR A 87 -12.67 -26.08 -9.29
CA TYR A 87 -13.37 -27.36 -9.26
C TYR A 87 -14.84 -27.12 -8.96
N VAL A 88 -15.69 -28.04 -9.42
CA VAL A 88 -17.07 -28.13 -8.93
C VAL A 88 -17.02 -28.90 -7.61
N ASP A 89 -17.56 -28.33 -6.54
CA ASP A 89 -17.70 -29.03 -5.26
C ASP A 89 -18.86 -30.04 -5.38
N ILE A 90 -18.63 -31.29 -4.97
CA ILE A 90 -19.61 -32.39 -5.13
C ILE A 90 -20.85 -32.17 -4.25
N ARG A 91 -20.72 -31.45 -3.14
CA ARG A 91 -21.80 -31.26 -2.16
C ARG A 91 -22.86 -30.28 -2.64
N ASP A 92 -22.43 -29.12 -3.12
CA ASP A 92 -23.30 -27.99 -3.46
C ASP A 92 -23.28 -27.63 -4.96
N LYS A 93 -22.46 -28.33 -5.77
CA LYS A 93 -22.24 -28.08 -7.21
C LYS A 93 -21.70 -26.67 -7.52
N SER A 94 -21.24 -25.93 -6.51
CA SER A 94 -20.67 -24.59 -6.69
C SER A 94 -19.22 -24.67 -7.21
N ILE A 95 -18.75 -23.58 -7.82
CA ILE A 95 -17.36 -23.51 -8.31
C ILE A 95 -16.47 -22.97 -7.20
N LYS A 96 -15.56 -23.81 -6.70
CA LYS A 96 -14.59 -23.45 -5.66
C LYS A 96 -13.16 -23.49 -6.19
N THR A 97 -12.31 -22.66 -5.62
CA THR A 97 -10.85 -22.67 -5.85
C THR A 97 -10.18 -23.79 -5.04
N GLY A 98 -9.01 -24.26 -5.49
CA GLY A 98 -8.23 -25.24 -4.75
C GLY A 98 -7.85 -24.78 -3.33
N GLN A 99 -7.66 -23.48 -3.13
CA GLN A 99 -7.38 -22.83 -1.86
C GLN A 99 -8.58 -22.82 -0.92
N GLU A 100 -9.80 -22.65 -1.43
CA GLU A 100 -11.03 -22.74 -0.60
C GLU A 100 -11.29 -24.17 -0.12
N LEU A 101 -10.87 -25.18 -0.89
CA LEU A 101 -11.01 -26.58 -0.50
C LEU A 101 -9.82 -27.10 0.32
N PHE A 102 -8.86 -26.25 0.67
CA PHE A 102 -7.63 -26.65 1.35
C PHE A 102 -7.84 -26.89 2.85
N CYS A 103 -7.00 -27.72 3.48
CA CYS A 103 -7.01 -27.98 4.93
C CYS A 103 -6.44 -26.86 5.81
N GLY A 104 -6.24 -25.65 5.27
CA GLY A 104 -5.67 -24.51 6.02
C GLY A 104 -4.19 -24.62 6.40
N ARG A 105 -3.54 -25.77 6.21
CA ARG A 105 -2.14 -26.02 6.62
C ARG A 105 -1.11 -25.13 5.92
N ARG A 106 -0.70 -24.03 6.55
CA ARG A 106 0.38 -23.17 6.04
C ARG A 106 1.76 -23.44 6.63
N THR A 107 1.81 -24.13 7.77
CA THR A 107 3.05 -24.40 8.50
C THR A 107 3.16 -25.87 8.89
N ARG A 108 4.30 -26.25 9.49
CA ARG A 108 4.50 -27.61 9.99
C ARG A 108 3.65 -27.93 11.22
N ASN A 109 3.18 -26.92 11.95
CA ASN A 109 2.33 -27.10 13.14
C ASN A 109 0.96 -27.65 12.74
N LYS A 110 0.56 -28.79 13.32
CA LYS A 110 -0.70 -29.47 13.00
C LYS A 110 -1.93 -28.89 13.72
N ASN A 111 -1.72 -28.15 14.81
CA ASN A 111 -2.81 -27.63 15.65
C ASN A 111 -3.61 -26.49 14.97
N LEU A 112 -3.10 -25.96 13.85
CA LEU A 112 -3.71 -24.87 13.09
C LEU A 112 -4.35 -25.37 11.78
N ASN A 113 -4.54 -26.67 11.64
CA ASN A 113 -5.11 -27.27 10.43
C ASN A 113 -6.61 -27.49 10.61
N GLU A 114 -7.34 -27.28 9.53
CA GLU A 114 -8.75 -27.62 9.41
C GLU A 114 -8.91 -28.94 8.64
N GLU A 115 -10.16 -29.39 8.49
CA GLU A 115 -10.49 -30.55 7.70
C GLU A 115 -10.06 -30.37 6.23
N ASN A 116 -9.50 -31.41 5.61
CA ASN A 116 -9.14 -31.36 4.21
C ASN A 116 -10.38 -31.50 3.31
N LEU A 117 -10.84 -30.39 2.76
CA LEU A 117 -12.00 -30.36 1.86
C LEU A 117 -11.66 -30.76 0.40
N HIS A 118 -10.41 -31.10 0.07
CA HIS A 118 -10.04 -31.58 -1.27
C HIS A 118 -10.77 -32.86 -1.67
N LYS A 119 -11.29 -33.63 -0.70
CA LYS A 119 -12.15 -34.81 -0.94
C LYS A 119 -13.43 -34.48 -1.71
N TYR A 120 -13.90 -33.23 -1.65
CA TYR A 120 -15.10 -32.79 -2.34
C TYR A 120 -14.82 -32.21 -3.74
N ARG A 121 -13.59 -32.34 -4.25
CA ARG A 121 -13.25 -31.91 -5.61
C ARG A 121 -13.89 -32.84 -6.63
N GLY A 122 -14.90 -32.35 -7.33
CA GLY A 122 -15.48 -32.97 -8.50
C GLY A 122 -14.73 -32.56 -9.78
N ALA A 123 -15.49 -32.40 -10.86
CA ALA A 123 -14.95 -32.05 -12.17
C ALA A 123 -14.15 -30.73 -12.14
N LYS A 124 -12.97 -30.74 -12.77
CA LYS A 124 -12.12 -29.56 -12.88
C LYS A 124 -12.70 -28.60 -13.92
N LYS A 125 -13.16 -27.42 -13.49
CA LYS A 125 -13.73 -26.39 -14.37
C LYS A 125 -12.66 -25.57 -15.07
N SER A 126 -11.54 -25.30 -14.41
CA SER A 126 -10.41 -24.59 -15.02
C SER A 126 -9.08 -25.03 -14.41
N LYS A 127 -8.04 -25.12 -15.25
CA LYS A 127 -6.67 -25.36 -14.79
C LYS A 127 -6.13 -24.11 -14.11
N GLY A 128 -5.34 -24.29 -13.06
CA GLY A 128 -4.58 -23.20 -12.47
C GLY A 128 -3.57 -22.64 -13.47
N ARG A 129 -3.23 -21.37 -13.34
CA ARG A 129 -2.29 -20.70 -14.25
C ARG A 129 -1.41 -19.71 -13.52
N ARG A 130 -0.23 -19.49 -14.07
CA ARG A 130 0.74 -18.50 -13.60
C ARG A 130 0.84 -17.40 -14.62
N ASN A 131 0.59 -16.17 -14.19
CA ASN A 131 0.75 -14.99 -15.01
C ASN A 131 2.00 -14.24 -14.54
N ILE A 132 3.02 -14.26 -15.38
CA ILE A 132 4.28 -13.56 -15.13
C ILE A 132 4.23 -12.22 -15.88
N ARG A 133 4.55 -11.14 -15.17
CA ARG A 133 4.71 -9.81 -15.76
C ARG A 133 6.07 -9.72 -16.41
N LYS A 134 6.10 -9.64 -17.74
CA LYS A 134 7.33 -9.61 -18.54
C LYS A 134 7.83 -8.20 -18.89
N GLN A 135 6.94 -7.20 -18.85
CA GLN A 135 7.28 -5.84 -19.26
C GLN A 135 6.61 -4.80 -18.35
N ARG A 136 7.18 -3.59 -18.37
CA ARG A 136 6.62 -2.41 -17.73
C ARG A 136 5.82 -1.62 -18.76
N TYR A 137 4.56 -1.33 -18.48
CA TYR A 137 3.74 -0.46 -19.32
C TYR A 137 4.06 1.01 -19.06
N ALA A 138 3.85 1.87 -20.07
CA ALA A 138 4.08 3.31 -19.96
C ALA A 138 3.24 3.94 -18.84
N TYR A 139 1.91 3.74 -18.89
CA TYR A 139 1.00 4.18 -17.83
C TYR A 139 0.98 3.21 -16.65
N GLN A 140 0.93 3.74 -15.44
CA GLN A 140 0.86 2.98 -14.20
C GLN A 140 -0.29 3.48 -13.31
N PRO A 141 -0.77 2.65 -12.36
CA PRO A 141 -1.76 3.10 -11.40
C PRO A 141 -1.29 4.34 -10.63
N LYS A 142 -2.21 5.29 -10.47
CA LYS A 142 -2.04 6.64 -9.91
C LYS A 142 -1.42 7.69 -10.83
N ASP A 143 -0.98 7.36 -12.04
CA ASP A 143 -0.53 8.40 -12.98
C ASP A 143 -1.72 9.28 -13.40
N ILE A 144 -1.46 10.55 -13.73
CA ILE A 144 -2.48 11.50 -14.18
C ILE A 144 -2.36 11.66 -15.69
N VAL A 145 -3.50 11.60 -16.35
CA VAL A 145 -3.62 11.73 -17.80
C VAL A 145 -4.76 12.67 -18.17
N THR A 146 -4.66 13.33 -19.32
CA THR A 146 -5.73 14.15 -19.88
C THR A 146 -6.49 13.39 -20.95
N PHE A 147 -7.81 13.33 -20.79
CA PHE A 147 -8.75 12.74 -21.74
C PHE A 147 -9.96 13.68 -21.84
N GLU A 148 -10.40 14.03 -23.05
CA GLU A 148 -11.53 14.97 -23.29
C GLU A 148 -11.39 16.29 -22.49
N SER A 149 -10.18 16.86 -22.46
CA SER A 149 -9.84 18.09 -21.71
C SER A 149 -10.00 18.02 -20.19
N LYS A 150 -10.26 16.83 -19.63
CA LYS A 150 -10.31 16.59 -18.18
C LYS A 150 -9.14 15.72 -17.73
N LYS A 151 -8.68 15.95 -16.50
CA LYS A 151 -7.59 15.17 -15.87
C LYS A 151 -8.19 14.00 -15.11
N TYR A 152 -7.63 12.81 -15.32
CA TYR A 152 -8.05 11.58 -14.66
C TYR A 152 -6.85 10.84 -14.07
N SER A 153 -7.08 10.16 -12.96
CA SER A 153 -6.12 9.20 -12.39
C SER A 153 -6.26 7.83 -13.06
N VAL A 154 -5.16 7.24 -13.47
CA VAL A 154 -5.10 5.88 -14.01
C VAL A 154 -5.31 4.86 -12.88
N GLN A 155 -6.28 3.97 -13.02
CA GLN A 155 -6.53 2.86 -12.10
C GLN A 155 -5.68 1.63 -12.48
N GLY A 156 -5.53 1.38 -13.78
CA GLY A 156 -4.73 0.26 -14.27
C GLY A 156 -4.71 0.12 -15.78
N VAL A 157 -3.81 -0.71 -16.26
CA VAL A 157 -3.62 -1.01 -17.67
C VAL A 157 -4.28 -2.34 -18.02
N GLN A 158 -4.96 -2.40 -19.16
CA GLN A 158 -5.65 -3.56 -19.68
C GLN A 158 -5.15 -3.94 -21.07
N ASN A 159 -5.45 -5.18 -21.47
CA ASN A 159 -5.15 -5.73 -22.81
C ASN A 159 -3.73 -5.40 -23.31
N LYS A 160 -2.72 -5.78 -22.52
CA LYS A 160 -1.29 -5.58 -22.82
C LYS A 160 -0.90 -4.13 -23.16
N GLY A 161 -1.57 -3.13 -22.58
CA GLY A 161 -1.23 -1.73 -22.81
C GLY A 161 -2.12 -1.02 -23.80
N LYS A 162 -3.02 -1.71 -24.52
CA LYS A 162 -3.91 -1.05 -25.50
C LYS A 162 -4.97 -0.15 -24.86
N TYR A 163 -5.32 -0.43 -23.61
CA TYR A 163 -6.36 0.28 -22.89
C TYR A 163 -5.92 0.62 -21.48
N ILE A 164 -6.39 1.76 -20.99
CA ILE A 164 -6.27 2.17 -19.59
C ILE A 164 -7.64 2.34 -18.98
N LYS A 165 -7.76 1.93 -17.72
CA LYS A 165 -8.92 2.18 -16.89
C LYS A 165 -8.67 3.45 -16.11
N LEU A 166 -9.48 4.47 -16.34
CA LEU A 166 -9.47 5.73 -15.59
C LEU A 166 -10.36 5.61 -14.35
N MET A 167 -10.00 6.30 -13.27
CA MET A 167 -10.91 6.48 -12.14
C MET A 167 -12.16 7.23 -12.61
N GLU A 168 -13.31 6.90 -12.02
CA GLU A 168 -14.65 7.45 -12.34
C GLU A 168 -15.28 6.95 -13.66
N MET A 169 -14.51 6.45 -14.62
CA MET A 169 -15.08 5.88 -15.85
C MET A 169 -15.40 4.41 -15.73
N SER A 170 -16.58 3.98 -16.20
CA SER A 170 -16.96 2.56 -16.26
C SER A 170 -16.25 1.79 -17.38
N LYS A 171 -16.10 2.40 -18.57
CA LYS A 171 -15.42 1.77 -19.71
C LYS A 171 -13.93 2.13 -19.74
N PRO A 172 -13.06 1.18 -20.14
CA PRO A 172 -11.65 1.49 -20.37
C PRO A 172 -11.48 2.31 -21.66
N VAL A 173 -10.48 3.19 -21.66
CA VAL A 173 -10.17 4.11 -22.76
C VAL A 173 -8.94 3.62 -23.49
N LYS A 174 -8.89 3.80 -24.82
CA LYS A 174 -7.69 3.49 -25.62
C LYS A 174 -6.54 4.40 -25.21
N THR A 175 -5.33 3.84 -25.11
CA THR A 175 -4.14 4.62 -24.74
C THR A 175 -3.83 5.76 -25.70
N ASP A 176 -4.16 5.59 -26.98
CA ASP A 176 -3.79 6.53 -28.05
C ASP A 176 -4.61 7.83 -27.99
N LEU A 177 -5.79 7.78 -27.36
CA LEU A 177 -6.67 8.94 -27.17
C LEU A 177 -6.28 9.80 -25.97
N VAL A 178 -5.30 9.35 -25.19
CA VAL A 178 -4.99 9.90 -23.89
C VAL A 178 -3.59 10.48 -23.91
N LYS A 179 -3.44 11.69 -23.36
CA LYS A 179 -2.13 12.35 -23.24
C LYS A 179 -1.62 12.26 -21.81
N PRO A 180 -0.32 11.96 -21.59
CA PRO A 180 0.26 11.96 -20.27
C PRO A 180 0.29 13.38 -19.71
N TYR A 181 -0.09 13.54 -18.45
CA TYR A 181 0.00 14.82 -17.74
C TYR A 181 1.07 14.76 -16.65
N MET A 182 1.04 13.74 -15.79
CA MET A 182 2.00 13.58 -14.70
C MET A 182 2.17 12.11 -14.32
N PHE A 183 3.42 11.65 -14.29
CA PHE A 183 3.76 10.33 -13.74
C PHE A 183 4.03 10.45 -12.24
N ARG A 184 3.38 9.61 -11.42
CA ARG A 184 3.35 9.78 -9.96
C ARG A 184 4.16 8.75 -9.19
N LYS A 185 4.87 7.83 -9.86
CA LYS A 185 5.66 6.79 -9.19
C LYS A 185 6.90 7.37 -8.47
N GLY A 186 7.18 6.86 -7.28
CA GLY A 186 8.29 7.35 -6.45
C GLY A 186 7.82 8.44 -5.49
N PHE A 187 8.53 9.56 -5.44
CA PHE A 187 8.08 10.75 -4.72
C PHE A 187 7.28 11.62 -5.67
N SER A 188 6.01 11.85 -5.36
CA SER A 188 5.13 12.73 -6.13
C SER A 188 4.62 13.83 -5.22
N MET A 189 4.68 15.07 -5.70
CA MET A 189 3.88 16.15 -5.12
C MET A 189 2.40 15.89 -5.43
N PHE A 190 1.52 16.25 -4.50
CA PHE A 190 0.08 16.18 -4.69
C PHE A 190 -0.45 17.49 -5.26
#